data_AF-A0A101R4R2-F1
#
_entry.id   AF-A0A101R4R2-F1
#
_cell.length_a   1.000
_cell.length_b   1.000
_cell.length_c   1.000
_cell.angle_alpha   90.00
_cell.angle_beta   90.00
_cell.angle_gamma   90.00
#
_symmetry.space_group_name_H-M   'P 1'
#
loop_
_entity.id
_entity.type
_entity.pdbx_description
1 polymer ?
#
loop_
_entity_poly.entity_id
_entity_poly.type
_entity_poly.pdbx_seq_one_letter_code
_entity_poly.pdbx_strand_id
1 'polypeptide(L)'
;MMEPEHPSDGRPVDMYLDLLRVRMDSDDYRLLLQVVAPALRALDEQPPESMDFSLDPDDTQSLPQEIRDEAALVIATAVTGRLDNQLVELEIDETGPVRVVTDAATASDPDRLAEIASYIRRRHQDTEELRGIAEASGLPTDF
;
A
#
# COMPACT_ATOMS: atom_id res chain seq x y z
N MET A 1 25.72 -7.25 -35.04
CA MET A 1 25.38 -6.05 -34.24
C MET A 1 24.09 -6.45 -33.54
N MET A 2 24.12 -6.72 -32.23
CA MET A 2 22.91 -7.16 -31.53
C MET A 2 22.01 -5.93 -31.34
N GLU A 3 20.85 -5.95 -31.99
CA GLU A 3 19.74 -5.06 -31.68
C GLU A 3 19.32 -5.33 -30.22
N PRO A 4 19.16 -4.30 -29.37
CA PRO A 4 18.68 -4.54 -28.02
C PRO A 4 17.23 -5.04 -28.10
N GLU A 5 17.02 -6.23 -27.53
CA GLU A 5 15.73 -6.83 -27.27
C GLU A 5 14.82 -5.79 -26.58
N HIS A 6 13.63 -5.56 -27.13
CA HIS A 6 12.60 -4.75 -26.48
C HIS A 6 12.31 -5.38 -25.10
N PRO A 7 12.41 -4.64 -23.98
CA PRO A 7 12.18 -5.23 -22.67
C PRO A 7 10.71 -5.64 -22.54
N SER A 8 10.53 -6.79 -21.87
CA SER A 8 9.30 -7.50 -21.54
C SER A 8 8.02 -6.67 -21.53
N ASP A 9 6.94 -7.24 -22.10
CA ASP A 9 5.55 -6.74 -22.03
C ASP A 9 5.28 -5.98 -20.72
N GLY A 10 5.21 -4.65 -20.86
CA GLY A 10 5.34 -3.67 -19.80
C GLY A 10 4.27 -3.83 -18.73
N ARG A 11 4.65 -4.36 -17.58
CA ARG A 11 3.79 -4.31 -16.41
C ARG A 11 3.65 -2.84 -16.02
N PRO A 12 2.44 -2.34 -15.73
CA PRO A 12 2.18 -0.96 -15.29
C PRO A 12 3.16 -0.49 -14.20
N VAL A 13 3.57 -1.40 -13.32
CA VAL A 13 4.56 -1.14 -12.27
C VAL A 13 5.93 -0.70 -12.82
N ASP A 14 6.41 -1.30 -13.91
CA ASP A 14 7.72 -0.97 -14.50
C ASP A 14 7.71 0.47 -15.05
N MET A 15 6.61 0.84 -15.71
CA MET A 15 6.41 2.21 -16.20
C MET A 15 6.37 3.23 -15.06
N TYR A 16 5.71 2.88 -13.95
CA TYR A 16 5.65 3.75 -12.78
C TYR A 16 7.03 3.92 -12.12
N LEU A 17 7.78 2.83 -11.96
CA LEU A 17 9.15 2.87 -11.43
C LEU A 17 10.10 3.69 -12.33
N ASP A 18 9.99 3.56 -13.65
CA ASP A 18 10.76 4.38 -14.59
C ASP A 18 10.44 5.87 -14.47
N LEU A 19 9.17 6.23 -14.22
CA LEU A 19 8.78 7.62 -13.97
C LEU A 19 9.39 8.15 -12.66
N LEU A 20 9.31 7.36 -11.59
CA LEU A 20 9.87 7.73 -10.28
C LEU A 20 11.39 7.89 -10.34
N ARG A 21 12.08 7.05 -11.11
CA ARG A 21 13.52 7.15 -11.35
C ARG A 21 13.95 8.50 -11.92
N VAL A 22 13.09 9.15 -12.71
CA VAL A 22 13.37 10.45 -13.32
C VAL A 22 12.98 11.61 -12.39
N ARG A 23 11.95 11.45 -11.56
CA ARG A 23 11.41 12.52 -10.70
C ARG A 23 12.06 12.60 -9.32
N MET A 24 12.46 11.47 -8.75
CA MET A 24 12.99 11.38 -7.40
C MET A 24 14.51 11.55 -7.37
N ASP A 25 15.03 11.93 -6.20
CA ASP A 25 16.47 11.84 -5.96
C ASP A 25 16.93 10.37 -6.04
N SER A 26 18.19 10.17 -6.44
CA SER A 26 18.74 8.83 -6.61
C SER A 26 18.83 8.04 -5.29
N ASP A 27 19.02 8.71 -4.16
CA ASP A 27 19.07 8.06 -2.85
C ASP A 27 17.66 7.68 -2.39
N ASP A 28 16.67 8.56 -2.59
CA ASP A 28 15.26 8.30 -2.27
C ASP A 28 14.67 7.19 -3.15
N TYR A 29 15.02 7.16 -4.44
CA TYR A 29 14.61 6.08 -5.34
C TYR A 29 15.18 4.72 -4.93
N ARG A 30 16.43 4.68 -4.43
CA ARG A 30 17.01 3.43 -3.91
C ARG A 30 16.31 2.98 -2.63
N LEU A 31 15.95 3.91 -1.76
CA LEU A 31 15.23 3.60 -0.53
C LEU A 31 13.82 3.09 -0.84
N LEU A 32 13.12 3.71 -1.78
CA LEU A 32 11.84 3.22 -2.29
C LEU A 32 11.95 1.77 -2.79
N LEU A 33 12.94 1.46 -3.63
CA LEU A 33 13.17 0.11 -4.14
C LEU A 33 13.40 -0.92 -3.03
N GLN A 34 14.08 -0.55 -1.95
CA GLN A 34 14.28 -1.45 -0.80
C GLN A 34 12.96 -1.80 -0.10
N VAL A 35 12.02 -0.85 -0.05
CA VAL A 35 10.70 -1.03 0.58
C VAL A 35 9.76 -1.84 -0.29
N VAL A 36 9.71 -1.56 -1.60
CA VAL A 36 8.75 -2.22 -2.50
C VAL A 36 9.22 -3.59 -3.00
N ALA A 37 10.54 -3.83 -3.09
CA ALA A 37 11.05 -5.09 -3.65
C ALA A 37 10.55 -6.36 -2.94
N PRO A 38 10.46 -6.42 -1.59
CA PRO A 38 9.87 -7.57 -0.90
C PRO A 38 8.40 -7.79 -1.28
N ALA A 39 7.61 -6.72 -1.33
CA ALA A 39 6.18 -6.81 -1.68
C ALA A 39 5.98 -7.25 -3.14
N LEU A 40 6.77 -6.70 -4.07
CA LEU A 40 6.70 -7.09 -5.48
C LEU A 40 7.10 -8.56 -5.71
N ARG A 41 8.12 -9.05 -4.99
CA ARG A 41 8.48 -10.47 -5.04
C ARG A 41 7.36 -11.36 -4.50
N ALA A 42 6.73 -10.98 -3.39
CA ALA A 42 5.63 -11.73 -2.82
C ALA A 42 4.44 -11.85 -3.78
N LEU A 43 4.14 -10.78 -4.53
CA LEU A 43 3.10 -10.77 -5.57
C LEU A 43 3.42 -11.66 -6.78
N ASP A 44 4.70 -11.81 -7.12
CA ASP A 44 5.14 -12.74 -8.17
C ASP A 44 5.07 -14.21 -7.71
N GLU A 45 5.18 -14.48 -6.40
CA GLU A 45 5.19 -15.82 -5.80
C GLU A 45 3.78 -16.35 -5.44
N GLN A 46 2.82 -15.48 -5.11
CA GLN A 46 1.46 -15.84 -4.70
C GLN A 46 0.42 -14.79 -5.18
N PRO A 47 -0.78 -15.20 -5.64
CA PRO A 47 -1.84 -14.26 -6.01
C PRO A 47 -2.36 -13.44 -4.80
N PRO A 48 -2.83 -12.20 -5.02
CA PRO A 48 -3.06 -11.19 -3.98
C PRO A 48 -4.27 -11.42 -3.06
N GLU A 49 -5.07 -12.49 -3.25
CA GLU A 49 -6.32 -12.70 -2.51
C GLU A 49 -6.13 -12.97 -1.00
N SER A 50 -4.88 -13.18 -0.54
CA SER A 50 -4.57 -13.51 0.86
C SER A 50 -3.44 -12.70 1.51
N MET A 51 -2.97 -11.61 0.89
CA MET A 51 -1.91 -10.78 1.48
C MET A 51 -2.46 -9.47 2.04
N ASP A 52 -2.32 -9.30 3.36
CA ASP A 52 -2.41 -8.00 4.01
C ASP A 52 -1.05 -7.30 3.81
N PHE A 53 -0.97 -6.40 2.84
CA PHE A 53 0.19 -5.53 2.64
C PHE A 53 0.14 -4.37 3.64
N SER A 54 0.15 -4.70 4.93
CA SER A 54 0.47 -3.72 5.95
C SER A 54 1.98 -3.51 5.90
N LEU A 55 2.40 -2.36 5.37
CA LEU A 55 3.78 -1.91 5.57
C LEU A 55 3.96 -1.77 7.07
N ASP A 56 4.81 -2.62 7.66
CA ASP A 56 5.04 -2.62 9.10
C ASP A 56 5.35 -1.18 9.54
N PRO A 57 4.52 -0.61 10.44
CA PRO A 57 4.72 0.77 10.87
C PRO A 57 6.11 0.94 11.49
N ASP A 58 6.72 -0.07 12.11
CA ASP A 58 8.04 0.07 12.73
C ASP A 58 9.18 0.19 11.70
N ASP A 59 9.11 -0.52 10.57
CA ASP A 59 10.11 -0.41 9.49
C ASP A 59 9.92 0.88 8.67
N THR A 60 8.69 1.40 8.60
CA THR A 60 8.36 2.56 7.75
C THR A 60 8.20 3.89 8.49
N GLN A 61 8.15 3.90 9.82
CA GLN A 61 8.12 5.13 10.63
C GLN A 61 9.36 6.01 10.41
N SER A 62 10.51 5.41 10.10
CA SER A 62 11.76 6.12 9.82
C SER A 62 11.81 6.73 8.40
N LEU A 63 10.90 6.31 7.51
CA LEU A 63 10.90 6.75 6.12
C LEU A 63 10.21 8.11 5.96
N PRO A 64 10.73 8.98 5.08
CA PRO A 64 9.99 10.13 4.58
C PRO A 64 8.60 9.72 4.10
N GLN A 65 7.60 10.52 4.43
CA GLN A 65 6.21 10.23 4.06
C GLN A 65 6.04 10.08 2.55
N GLU A 66 6.71 10.93 1.77
CA GLU A 66 6.70 10.88 0.30
C GLU A 66 7.13 9.50 -0.23
N ILE A 67 8.14 8.87 0.37
CA ILE A 67 8.61 7.54 -0.04
C ILE A 67 7.59 6.45 0.32
N ARG A 68 6.91 6.58 1.46
CA ARG A 68 5.84 5.65 1.86
C ARG A 68 4.63 5.75 0.93
N ASP A 69 4.24 6.97 0.60
CA ASP A 69 3.11 7.26 -0.29
C ASP A 69 3.39 6.69 -1.69
N GLU A 70 4.59 6.90 -2.21
CA GLU A 70 5.01 6.31 -3.49
C GLU A 70 5.15 4.79 -3.45
N ALA A 71 5.63 4.22 -2.33
CA ALA A 71 5.71 2.77 -2.16
C ALA A 71 4.32 2.12 -2.21
N ALA A 72 3.34 2.73 -1.55
CA ALA A 72 1.96 2.27 -1.56
C ALA A 72 1.38 2.32 -2.98
N LEU A 73 1.67 3.37 -3.76
CA LEU A 73 1.22 3.48 -5.16
C LEU A 73 1.88 2.46 -6.08
N VAL A 74 3.17 2.17 -5.92
CA VAL A 74 3.88 1.11 -6.66
C VAL A 74 3.24 -0.25 -6.38
N ILE A 75 3.01 -0.58 -5.11
CA ILE A 75 2.42 -1.87 -4.70
C ILE A 75 0.99 -1.97 -5.23
N ALA A 76 0.17 -0.93 -5.08
CA ALA A 76 -1.19 -0.90 -5.62
C ALA A 76 -1.20 -1.07 -7.14
N THR A 77 -0.26 -0.44 -7.85
CA THR A 77 -0.10 -0.60 -9.31
C THR A 77 0.23 -2.04 -9.68
N ALA A 78 1.11 -2.70 -8.91
CA ALA A 78 1.44 -4.11 -9.11
C ALA A 78 0.25 -5.04 -8.83
N VAL A 79 -0.54 -4.77 -7.79
CA VAL A 79 -1.73 -5.56 -7.40
C VAL A 79 -2.87 -5.38 -8.41
N THR A 80 -3.16 -4.13 -8.78
CA THR A 80 -4.34 -3.77 -9.58
C THR A 80 -4.07 -3.78 -11.08
N GLY A 81 -2.80 -3.70 -11.50
CA GLY A 81 -2.42 -3.48 -12.89
C GLY A 81 -2.87 -2.12 -13.43
N ARG A 82 -3.14 -1.15 -12.56
CA ARG A 82 -3.65 0.18 -12.93
C ARG A 82 -2.67 1.28 -12.54
N LEU A 83 -2.54 2.29 -13.40
CA LEU A 83 -1.70 3.48 -13.15
C LEU A 83 -2.49 4.65 -12.55
N ASP A 84 -3.81 4.59 -12.58
CA ASP A 84 -4.70 5.65 -12.09
C ASP A 84 -5.06 5.46 -10.60
N ASN A 85 -4.22 4.72 -9.87
CA ASN A 85 -4.30 4.63 -8.42
C ASN A 85 -3.97 5.99 -7.80
N GLN A 86 -4.69 6.34 -6.75
CA GLN A 86 -4.57 7.59 -6.02
C GLN A 86 -4.56 7.30 -4.53
N LEU A 87 -3.75 8.09 -3.83
CA LEU A 87 -3.72 8.10 -2.38
C LEU A 87 -4.74 9.12 -1.88
N VAL A 88 -5.66 8.67 -1.02
CA VAL A 88 -6.64 9.51 -0.34
C VAL A 88 -6.47 9.40 1.16
N GLU A 89 -6.55 10.53 1.85
CA GLU A 89 -6.54 10.61 3.31
C GLU A 89 -7.98 10.64 3.82
N LEU A 90 -8.31 9.71 4.69
CA LEU A 90 -9.63 9.59 5.32
C LEU A 90 -9.49 9.93 6.80
N GLU A 91 -10.22 10.96 7.23
CA GLU A 91 -10.35 11.29 8.65
C GLU A 91 -11.34 10.32 9.29
N ILE A 92 -10.85 9.49 10.22
CA ILE A 92 -11.67 8.55 10.97
C ILE A 92 -11.55 8.92 12.45
N ASP A 93 -12.66 9.37 13.04
CA ASP A 93 -12.72 9.94 14.39
C ASP A 93 -11.96 9.14 15.48
N GLU A 94 -11.95 7.80 15.39
CA GLU A 94 -11.40 6.91 16.41
C GLU A 94 -9.96 6.45 16.11
N THR A 95 -9.55 6.40 14.84
CA THR A 95 -8.23 5.88 14.42
C THR A 95 -7.28 6.98 13.93
N GLY A 96 -7.74 8.21 13.81
CA GLY A 96 -7.00 9.31 13.18
C GLY A 96 -6.99 9.22 11.65
N PRO A 97 -6.18 10.06 10.97
CA PRO A 97 -6.11 10.08 9.52
C PRO A 97 -5.51 8.78 8.98
N VAL A 98 -6.30 8.06 8.19
CA VAL A 98 -5.90 6.82 7.51
C VAL A 98 -5.69 7.09 6.03
N ARG A 99 -4.52 6.72 5.51
CA ARG A 99 -4.21 6.82 4.08
C ARG A 99 -4.60 5.54 3.36
N VAL A 100 -5.38 5.68 2.29
CA VAL A 100 -5.89 4.57 1.50
C VAL A 100 -5.51 4.78 0.04
N VAL A 101 -5.04 3.73 -0.62
CA VAL A 101 -4.84 3.74 -2.07
C VAL A 101 -6.07 3.16 -2.75
N THR A 102 -6.63 3.89 -3.71
CA THR A 102 -7.81 3.45 -4.47
C THR A 102 -7.75 3.98 -5.89
N ASP A 103 -8.61 3.50 -6.79
CA ASP A 103 -8.62 3.98 -8.17
C ASP A 103 -9.27 5.38 -8.29
N ALA A 104 -8.93 6.10 -9.36
CA ALA A 104 -9.38 7.49 -9.55
C ALA A 104 -10.91 7.69 -9.48
N ALA A 105 -11.70 6.71 -9.91
CA ALA A 105 -13.16 6.79 -9.84
C ALA A 105 -13.66 6.75 -8.39
N THR A 106 -13.12 5.83 -7.60
CA THR A 106 -13.43 5.68 -6.16
C THR A 106 -12.91 6.88 -5.37
N ALA A 107 -11.71 7.38 -5.69
CA ALA A 107 -11.13 8.56 -5.04
C ALA A 107 -11.97 9.83 -5.23
N SER A 108 -12.74 9.90 -6.32
CA SER A 108 -13.60 11.05 -6.64
C SER A 108 -15.04 10.91 -6.11
N ASP A 109 -15.40 9.76 -5.54
CA ASP A 109 -16.75 9.44 -5.10
C ASP A 109 -16.86 9.49 -3.56
N PRO A 110 -17.48 10.55 -2.98
CA PRO A 110 -17.55 10.71 -1.54
C PRO A 110 -18.37 9.61 -0.85
N ASP A 111 -19.35 9.01 -1.52
CA ASP A 111 -20.16 7.93 -0.94
C ASP A 111 -19.32 6.65 -0.80
N ARG A 112 -18.43 6.39 -1.77
CA ARG A 112 -17.48 5.27 -1.70
C ARG A 112 -16.41 5.47 -0.65
N LEU A 113 -15.89 6.70 -0.51
CA LEU A 113 -14.95 7.01 0.56
C LEU A 113 -15.59 6.85 1.95
N ALA A 114 -16.86 7.22 2.10
CA ALA A 114 -17.61 6.98 3.34
C ALA A 114 -17.82 5.49 3.62
N GLU A 115 -18.06 4.67 2.59
CA GLU A 115 -18.15 3.21 2.70
C GLU A 115 -16.83 2.61 3.20
N ILE A 116 -15.69 3.04 2.63
CA ILE A 116 -14.35 2.62 3.05
C ILE A 116 -14.05 3.03 4.50
N ALA A 117 -14.32 4.29 4.86
CA ALA A 117 -14.12 4.78 6.22
C ALA A 117 -14.95 3.98 7.25
N SER A 118 -16.20 3.65 6.89
CA SER A 118 -17.08 2.83 7.73
C SER A 118 -16.56 1.41 7.90
N TYR A 119 -16.02 0.82 6.83
CA TYR A 119 -15.40 -0.50 6.87
C TYR A 119 -14.16 -0.52 7.78
N ILE A 120 -13.27 0.46 7.65
CA ILE A 120 -12.06 0.58 8.46
C ILE A 120 -12.42 0.74 9.94
N ARG A 121 -13.38 1.62 10.26
CA ARG A 121 -13.87 1.80 11.64
C ARG A 121 -14.38 0.50 12.24
N ARG A 122 -15.20 -0.24 11.49
CA ARG A 122 -15.74 -1.52 11.95
C ARG A 122 -14.63 -2.54 12.18
N ARG A 123 -13.68 -2.65 11.25
CA ARG A 123 -12.53 -3.56 11.40
C ARG A 123 -11.71 -3.22 12.65
N HIS A 124 -11.47 -1.94 12.92
CA HIS A 124 -10.77 -1.51 14.12
C HIS A 124 -11.53 -1.90 15.39
N GLN A 125 -12.86 -1.68 15.43
CA GLN A 125 -13.69 -2.10 16.54
C GLN A 125 -13.63 -3.62 16.76
N ASP A 126 -13.73 -4.41 15.68
CA ASP A 126 -13.65 -5.87 15.75
C ASP A 126 -12.28 -6.31 16.32
N THR A 127 -11.18 -5.67 15.92
CA THR A 127 -9.84 -5.93 16.44
C THR A 127 -9.71 -5.57 17.93
N GLU A 128 -10.23 -4.43 18.36
CA GLU A 128 -10.21 -4.02 19.78
C GLU A 128 -11.08 -4.94 20.66
N GLU A 129 -12.23 -5.40 20.16
CA GLU A 129 -13.05 -6.40 20.84
C GLU A 129 -12.30 -7.73 21.00
N LEU A 130 -11.65 -8.21 19.95
CA LEU A 130 -10.82 -9.42 20.00
C LEU A 130 -9.65 -9.28 20.98
N ARG A 131 -8.99 -8.12 21.00
CA ARG A 131 -7.93 -7.80 21.95
C ARG A 131 -8.45 -7.83 23.39
N GLY A 132 -9.59 -7.20 23.66
CA GLY A 132 -10.21 -7.21 24.99
C GLY A 132 -10.59 -8.62 25.46
N ILE A 133 -11.08 -9.47 24.56
CA ILE A 133 -11.36 -10.89 24.87
C ILE A 133 -10.07 -11.64 25.18
N ALA A 134 -9.01 -11.44 24.40
CA ALA A 134 -7.71 -12.08 24.62
C ALA A 134 -7.13 -11.66 25.98
N GLU A 135 -7.14 -10.38 26.32
CA GLU A 135 -6.71 -9.85 27.62
C GLU A 135 -7.50 -10.46 28.79
N ALA A 136 -8.84 -10.47 28.69
CA ALA A 136 -9.70 -11.04 29.73
C ALA A 136 -9.50 -12.56 29.89
N SER A 137 -9.08 -13.24 28.83
CA SER A 137 -8.85 -14.69 28.79
C SER A 137 -7.40 -15.09 29.10
N GLY A 138 -6.49 -14.14 29.30
CA GLY A 138 -5.07 -14.39 29.48
C GLY A 138 -4.37 -14.97 28.24
N LEU A 139 -4.91 -14.69 27.05
CA LEU A 139 -4.34 -15.08 25.75
C LEU A 139 -3.41 -13.97 25.23
N PRO A 140 -2.41 -14.30 24.38
CA PRO A 140 -1.59 -13.31 23.69
C PRO A 140 -2.44 -12.37 22.82
N THR A 141 -2.00 -11.12 22.68
CA THR A 141 -2.67 -10.06 21.92
C THR A 141 -1.90 -9.60 20.68
N ASP A 142 -0.76 -10.25 20.37
CA ASP A 142 0.03 -10.01 19.16
C ASP A 142 -0.68 -10.68 17.96
N PHE A 143 -1.65 -9.97 17.39
CA PHE A 143 -2.35 -10.30 16.14
C PHE A 143 -2.29 -9.12 15.17
#